data_AF-A0A9N8EF41-F1
#
_entry.id   AF-A0A9N8EF41-F1
#
_cell.length_a   1.000
_cell.length_b   1.000
_cell.length_c   1.000
_cell.angle_alpha   90.00
_cell.angle_beta   90.00
_cell.angle_gamma   90.00
#
_symmetry.space_group_name_H-M   'P 1'
#
loop_
_entity.id
_entity.type
_entity.pdbx_description
1 polymer ?
#
loop_
_entity_poly.entity_id
_entity_poly.type
_entity_poly.pdbx_seq_one_letter_code
_entity_poly.pdbx_strand_id
1 'polypeptide(L)'
;MSAAAKTAPAAKNLLNFLAPPARVASSFDWKQKTAAKVLAVDIGADRIGLAVAPHPKSNQPIRTLRPLELKRETRKGNRRVLSEQCVETMATIVEEHNVCALLVSWPVQHEGGNCGKPCGQVLHTLDSLLSESNSIVTKSRPVCLWDDQHVQIPALDSFGRDPTFGRCTATKNKTLHVASKEQYTHHDCSSAVAAKVWQDFCQAHWHAKEGAHGSNNNLIEPQPIEDCTADETYIIQQDDDEDRELMAM
;
A
#
# COMPACT_ATOMS: atom_id res chain seq x y z
N MET A 1 28.92 -11.79 -23.97
CA MET A 1 27.84 -10.95 -23.40
C MET A 1 28.40 -10.30 -22.14
N SER A 2 28.63 -9.00 -22.17
CA SER A 2 29.30 -8.27 -21.08
C SER A 2 28.32 -8.00 -19.94
N ALA A 3 28.57 -8.57 -18.76
CA ALA A 3 27.80 -8.28 -17.56
C ALA A 3 28.19 -6.87 -17.09
N ALA A 4 27.36 -5.87 -17.41
CA ALA A 4 27.53 -4.52 -16.91
C ALA A 4 27.49 -4.55 -15.38
N ALA A 5 28.58 -4.12 -14.74
CA ALA A 5 28.64 -4.00 -13.29
C ALA A 5 27.56 -3.01 -12.83
N LYS A 6 26.50 -3.51 -12.16
CA LYS A 6 25.50 -2.69 -11.47
C LYS A 6 26.22 -1.90 -10.36
N THR A 7 26.56 -0.65 -10.63
CA THR A 7 27.07 0.29 -9.61
C THR A 7 26.06 0.38 -8.47
N ALA A 8 26.51 0.19 -7.24
CA ALA A 8 25.63 0.23 -6.07
C ALA A 8 24.90 1.59 -6.00
N PRO A 9 23.56 1.61 -5.91
CA PRO A 9 22.81 2.86 -5.86
C PRO A 9 23.13 3.62 -4.57
N ALA A 10 23.43 4.92 -4.70
CA ALA A 10 23.57 5.82 -3.57
C ALA A 10 22.29 5.79 -2.72
N ALA A 11 22.43 5.79 -1.40
CA ALA A 11 21.30 5.78 -0.47
C ALA A 11 20.39 6.98 -0.76
N LYS A 12 19.19 6.71 -1.27
CA LYS A 12 18.19 7.74 -1.55
C LYS A 12 17.49 8.13 -0.25
N ASN A 13 17.31 9.42 -0.05
CA ASN A 13 16.53 9.92 1.06
C ASN A 13 15.03 9.90 0.70
N LEU A 14 14.25 9.00 1.31
CA LEU A 14 12.80 8.87 1.12
C LEU A 14 12.06 10.19 1.32
N LEU A 15 12.53 11.06 2.22
CA LEU A 15 11.92 12.36 2.50
C LEU A 15 11.84 13.25 1.26
N ASN A 16 12.74 13.08 0.28
CA ASN A 16 12.73 13.85 -0.97
C ASN A 16 11.62 13.43 -1.95
N PHE A 17 11.01 12.28 -1.72
CA PHE A 17 9.95 11.72 -2.58
C PHE A 17 8.57 11.78 -1.92
N LEU A 18 8.52 12.08 -0.62
CA LEU A 18 7.27 12.33 0.09
C LEU A 18 6.65 13.65 -0.38
N ALA A 19 5.37 13.63 -0.72
CA ALA A 19 4.59 14.81 -1.05
C ALA A 19 3.37 14.93 -0.14
N PRO A 20 2.97 16.15 0.23
CA PRO A 20 1.73 16.35 0.98
C PRO A 20 0.51 15.96 0.13
N PRO A 21 -0.57 15.47 0.75
CA PRO A 21 -1.78 15.04 0.05
C PRO A 21 -2.32 16.06 -0.96
N ALA A 22 -2.41 17.33 -0.56
CA ALA A 22 -2.89 18.41 -1.42
C ALA A 22 -2.05 18.58 -2.70
N ARG A 23 -0.73 18.37 -2.63
CA ARG A 23 0.14 18.44 -3.82
C ARG A 23 -0.11 17.26 -4.75
N VAL A 24 -0.34 16.07 -4.21
CA VAL A 24 -0.69 14.89 -5.01
C VAL A 24 -2.05 15.06 -5.67
N ALA A 25 -3.06 15.55 -4.94
CA ALA A 25 -4.37 15.85 -5.49
C ALA A 25 -4.30 16.86 -6.65
N SER A 26 -3.64 18.01 -6.45
CA SER A 26 -3.48 19.01 -7.50
C SER A 26 -2.71 18.47 -8.71
N SER A 27 -1.62 17.73 -8.48
CA SER A 27 -0.85 17.08 -9.57
C SER A 27 -1.71 16.09 -10.36
N PHE A 28 -2.63 15.40 -9.69
CA PHE A 28 -3.54 14.46 -10.31
C PHE A 28 -4.63 15.14 -11.15
N ASP A 29 -5.22 16.24 -10.66
CA ASP A 29 -6.15 17.08 -11.44
C ASP A 29 -5.50 17.57 -12.75
N TRP A 30 -4.24 18.02 -12.69
CA TRP A 30 -3.51 18.46 -13.90
C TRP A 30 -3.29 17.34 -14.92
N LYS A 31 -3.12 16.09 -14.45
CA LYS A 31 -2.88 14.91 -15.28
C LYS A 31 -4.16 14.19 -15.71
N GLN A 32 -5.33 14.78 -15.49
CA GLN A 32 -6.62 14.19 -15.89
C GLN A 32 -6.65 13.88 -17.40
N LYS A 33 -6.05 14.73 -18.25
CA LYS A 33 -6.04 14.55 -19.71
C LYS A 33 -5.20 13.37 -20.18
N THR A 34 -4.21 12.93 -19.40
CA THR A 34 -3.29 11.84 -19.80
C THR A 34 -3.75 10.47 -19.31
N ALA A 35 -5.00 10.34 -18.83
CA ALA A 35 -5.54 9.12 -18.23
C ALA A 35 -4.61 8.51 -17.15
N ALA A 36 -3.90 9.38 -16.43
CA ALA A 36 -3.02 8.98 -15.34
C ALA A 36 -3.84 8.37 -14.20
N LYS A 37 -3.24 7.46 -13.45
CA LYS A 37 -3.88 6.79 -12.31
C LYS A 37 -3.05 6.94 -11.03
N VAL A 38 -3.69 6.80 -9.88
CA VAL A 38 -3.01 6.68 -8.58
C VAL A 38 -2.96 5.21 -8.21
N LEU A 39 -1.80 4.75 -7.72
CA LEU A 39 -1.68 3.42 -7.11
C LEU A 39 -1.82 3.58 -5.61
N ALA A 40 -2.95 3.13 -5.07
CA ALA A 40 -3.12 3.00 -3.63
C ALA A 40 -2.46 1.71 -3.15
N VAL A 41 -1.69 1.81 -2.07
CA VAL A 41 -0.82 0.76 -1.55
C VAL A 41 -1.07 0.62 -0.07
N ASP A 42 -1.39 -0.59 0.37
CA ASP A 42 -1.46 -0.96 1.77
C ASP A 42 -0.32 -1.95 2.07
N ILE A 43 0.54 -1.65 3.05
CA ILE A 43 1.74 -2.46 3.32
C ILE A 43 1.56 -3.21 4.64
N GLY A 44 1.38 -4.52 4.52
CA GLY A 44 1.27 -5.43 5.65
C GLY A 44 2.58 -6.04 6.10
N ALA A 45 2.46 -7.04 7.00
CA ALA A 45 3.56 -7.82 7.53
C ALA A 45 4.25 -8.68 6.46
N ASP A 46 3.43 -9.36 5.67
CA ASP A 46 3.74 -10.46 4.74
C ASP A 46 3.24 -10.19 3.31
N ARG A 47 2.39 -9.18 3.12
CA ARG A 47 1.74 -8.87 1.84
C ARG A 47 1.63 -7.36 1.61
N ILE A 48 1.43 -6.96 0.36
CA ILE A 48 1.11 -5.60 -0.08
C ILE A 48 -0.23 -5.63 -0.81
N GLY A 49 -1.24 -4.96 -0.26
CA GLY A 49 -2.52 -4.71 -0.90
C GLY A 49 -2.38 -3.59 -1.93
N LEU A 50 -3.00 -3.76 -3.10
CA LEU A 50 -2.87 -2.83 -4.21
C LEU A 50 -4.23 -2.50 -4.82
N ALA A 51 -4.47 -1.22 -5.08
CA ALA A 51 -5.61 -0.77 -5.86
C ALA A 51 -5.19 0.33 -6.84
N VAL A 52 -5.60 0.20 -8.09
CA VAL A 52 -5.36 1.21 -9.12
C VAL A 52 -6.62 2.04 -9.26
N ALA A 53 -6.45 3.34 -9.05
CA ALA A 53 -7.54 4.27 -9.00
C ALA A 53 -7.43 5.33 -10.10
N PRO A 54 -8.45 5.47 -10.96
CA PRO A 54 -8.51 6.52 -11.96
C PRO A 54 -8.95 7.85 -11.33
N HIS A 55 -8.91 8.92 -12.12
CA HIS A 55 -9.37 10.24 -11.66
C HIS A 55 -10.86 10.21 -11.27
N PRO A 56 -11.31 10.81 -10.15
CA PRO A 56 -12.70 10.71 -9.71
C PRO A 56 -13.72 11.22 -10.76
N LYS A 57 -13.34 12.23 -11.54
CA LYS A 57 -14.14 12.76 -12.68
C LYS A 57 -14.23 11.83 -13.91
N SER A 58 -13.49 10.72 -13.96
CA SER A 58 -13.43 9.84 -15.15
C SER A 58 -14.55 8.79 -15.21
N ASN A 59 -15.36 8.66 -14.14
CA ASN A 59 -16.39 7.63 -13.97
C ASN A 59 -15.90 6.18 -14.15
N GLN A 60 -14.58 5.96 -14.14
CA GLN A 60 -14.01 4.61 -14.16
C GLN A 60 -13.98 4.04 -12.74
N PRO A 61 -14.29 2.75 -12.56
CA PRO A 61 -14.24 2.12 -11.24
C PRO A 61 -12.79 1.95 -10.76
N ILE A 62 -12.62 1.90 -9.44
CA ILE A 62 -11.36 1.51 -8.80
C ILE A 62 -11.14 0.01 -9.08
N ARG A 63 -9.94 -0.36 -9.51
CA ARG A 63 -9.58 -1.76 -9.75
C ARG A 63 -8.67 -2.25 -8.64
N THR A 64 -9.16 -3.16 -7.81
CA THR A 64 -8.32 -3.90 -6.86
C THR A 64 -7.45 -4.89 -7.64
N LEU A 65 -6.19 -5.01 -7.23
CA LEU A 65 -5.25 -5.97 -7.80
C LEU A 65 -5.01 -7.11 -6.80
N ARG A 66 -4.45 -8.22 -7.27
CA ARG A 66 -4.02 -9.31 -6.39
C ARG A 66 -2.93 -8.79 -5.42
N PRO A 67 -3.04 -9.04 -4.11
CA PRO A 67 -1.99 -8.67 -3.17
C PRO A 67 -0.66 -9.30 -3.54
N LEU A 68 0.44 -8.55 -3.42
CA LEU A 68 1.80 -9.04 -3.63
C LEU A 68 2.36 -9.65 -2.35
N GLU A 69 3.00 -10.81 -2.45
CA GLU A 69 3.72 -11.40 -1.32
C GLU A 69 4.99 -10.61 -1.01
N LEU A 70 5.10 -10.11 0.22
CA LEU A 70 6.24 -9.36 0.72
C LEU A 70 7.34 -10.33 1.19
N LYS A 71 8.10 -10.86 0.23
CA LYS A 71 9.30 -11.66 0.54
C LYS A 71 10.48 -10.73 0.79
N ARG A 72 11.09 -10.85 1.97
CA ARG A 72 12.29 -10.10 2.35
C ARG A 72 13.50 -11.01 2.35
N GLU A 73 14.51 -10.62 1.60
CA GLU A 73 15.77 -11.35 1.47
C GLU A 73 16.86 -10.62 2.25
N THR A 74 17.74 -11.37 2.90
CA THR A 74 18.90 -10.79 3.57
C THR A 74 20.04 -10.69 2.57
N ARG A 75 20.44 -9.47 2.19
CA ARG A 75 21.62 -9.24 1.33
C ARG A 75 22.88 -8.98 2.15
N LYS A 76 24.03 -8.88 1.45
CA LYS A 76 25.33 -8.57 2.05
C LYS A 76 25.21 -7.36 2.98
N GLY A 77 25.73 -7.50 4.21
CA GLY A 77 25.59 -6.50 5.27
C GLY A 77 24.37 -6.70 6.19
N ASN A 78 23.75 -7.89 6.17
CA ASN A 78 22.61 -8.26 7.01
C ASN A 78 21.39 -7.31 6.87
N ARG A 79 21.30 -6.61 5.72
CA ARG A 79 20.19 -5.73 5.42
C ARG A 79 19.08 -6.55 4.77
N ARG A 80 17.88 -6.46 5.34
CA ARG A 80 16.66 -7.02 4.74
C ARG A 80 16.23 -6.11 3.59
N VAL A 81 16.16 -6.66 2.39
CA VAL A 81 15.67 -5.98 1.20
C VAL A 81 14.45 -6.70 0.65
N LEU A 82 13.71 -6.05 -0.23
CA LEU A 82 12.58 -6.68 -0.90
C LEU A 82 13.08 -7.64 -1.99
N SER A 83 12.37 -8.74 -2.22
CA SER A 83 12.70 -9.67 -3.32
C SER A 83 12.61 -8.96 -4.68
N GLU A 84 13.48 -9.33 -5.61
CA GLU A 84 13.54 -8.72 -6.95
C GLU A 84 12.21 -8.90 -7.70
N GLN A 85 11.60 -10.08 -7.61
CA GLN A 85 10.29 -10.37 -8.19
C GLN A 85 9.19 -9.40 -7.73
N CYS A 86 9.16 -9.05 -6.44
CA CYS A 86 8.15 -8.11 -5.92
C CYS A 86 8.37 -6.70 -6.48
N VAL A 87 9.63 -6.27 -6.62
CA VAL A 87 9.99 -4.97 -7.20
C VAL A 87 9.62 -4.93 -8.68
N GLU A 88 9.95 -5.97 -9.45
CA GLU A 88 9.64 -6.07 -10.88
C GLU A 88 8.12 -6.09 -11.14
N THR A 89 7.37 -6.85 -10.34
CA THR A 89 5.91 -6.91 -10.46
C THR A 89 5.31 -5.53 -10.21
N MET A 90 5.74 -4.82 -9.16
CA MET A 90 5.23 -3.48 -8.89
C MET A 90 5.66 -2.45 -9.95
N ALA A 91 6.88 -2.56 -10.49
CA ALA A 91 7.33 -1.72 -11.59
C ALA A 91 6.47 -1.92 -12.85
N THR A 92 6.09 -3.17 -13.15
CA THR A 92 5.22 -3.54 -14.27
C THR A 92 3.84 -2.91 -14.11
N ILE A 93 3.21 -3.08 -12.94
CA ILE A 93 1.90 -2.47 -12.60
C ILE A 93 1.92 -0.95 -12.78
N VAL A 94 2.99 -0.32 -12.31
CA VAL A 94 3.16 1.13 -12.34
C VAL A 94 3.27 1.66 -13.77
N GLU A 95 3.95 0.94 -14.65
CA GLU A 95 4.08 1.26 -16.07
C GLU A 95 2.78 0.98 -16.83
N GLU A 96 2.22 -0.23 -16.70
CA GLU A 96 1.01 -0.70 -17.37
C GLU A 96 -0.18 0.25 -17.13
N HIS A 97 -0.33 0.72 -15.90
CA HIS A 97 -1.46 1.58 -15.53
C HIS A 97 -1.21 3.07 -15.68
N ASN A 98 -0.03 3.49 -16.14
CA ASN A 98 0.41 4.89 -16.20
C ASN A 98 0.21 5.60 -14.85
N VAL A 99 0.77 5.01 -13.79
CA VAL A 99 0.63 5.54 -12.43
C VAL A 99 1.37 6.86 -12.31
N CYS A 100 0.78 7.88 -11.69
CA CYS A 100 1.40 9.20 -11.52
C CYS A 100 1.76 9.56 -10.07
N ALA A 101 1.25 8.82 -9.09
CA ALA A 101 1.60 8.96 -7.68
C ALA A 101 1.27 7.66 -6.94
N LEU A 102 1.95 7.43 -5.83
CA LEU A 102 1.64 6.34 -4.91
C LEU A 102 0.95 6.92 -3.68
N LEU A 103 -0.21 6.38 -3.33
CA LEU A 103 -0.94 6.72 -2.12
C LEU A 103 -0.82 5.55 -1.14
N VAL A 104 -0.05 5.72 -0.08
CA VAL A 104 0.30 4.63 0.83
C VAL A 104 -0.47 4.78 2.12
N SER A 105 -1.18 3.73 2.51
CA SER A 105 -1.84 3.61 3.83
C SER A 105 -0.83 3.86 4.94
N TRP A 106 -1.16 4.78 5.85
CA TRP A 106 -0.32 5.17 6.98
C TRP A 106 -1.00 4.74 8.29
N PRO A 107 -0.59 3.60 8.88
CA PRO A 107 -1.31 2.96 9.99
C PRO A 107 -0.97 3.60 11.34
N VAL A 108 -1.50 4.79 11.60
CA VAL A 108 -1.31 5.53 12.85
C VAL A 108 -2.18 4.94 13.96
N GLN A 109 -1.67 4.94 15.20
CA GLN A 109 -2.43 4.45 16.35
C GLN A 109 -3.53 5.43 16.77
N HIS A 110 -4.74 4.93 17.01
CA HIS A 110 -5.92 5.73 17.35
C HIS A 110 -5.78 6.49 18.67
N GLU A 111 -5.14 5.90 19.68
CA GLU A 111 -5.15 6.45 21.04
C GLU A 111 -4.16 7.61 21.29
N GLY A 112 -3.38 8.02 20.28
CA GLY A 112 -2.44 9.12 20.49
C GLY A 112 -1.66 9.60 19.27
N GLY A 113 -2.07 9.23 18.04
CA GLY A 113 -1.39 9.68 16.82
C GLY A 113 0.05 9.16 16.68
N ASN A 114 0.46 8.22 17.54
CA ASN A 114 1.83 7.77 17.61
C ASN A 114 2.14 6.76 16.50
N CYS A 115 3.34 6.88 15.93
CA CYS A 115 3.84 5.95 14.93
C CYS A 115 4.31 4.65 15.60
N GLY A 116 3.59 3.56 15.37
CA GLY A 116 3.93 2.24 15.89
C GLY A 116 4.89 1.44 15.00
N LYS A 117 5.06 0.16 15.35
CA LYS A 117 5.75 -0.84 14.51
C LYS A 117 5.22 -0.89 13.06
N PRO A 118 3.90 -0.82 12.80
CA PRO A 118 3.37 -0.80 11.44
C PRO A 118 3.88 0.37 10.59
N CYS A 119 3.91 1.60 11.14
CA CYS A 119 4.48 2.77 10.46
C CYS A 119 5.95 2.56 10.08
N GLY A 120 6.76 2.03 11.00
CA GLY A 120 8.16 1.69 10.73
C GLY A 120 8.31 0.65 9.61
N GLN A 121 7.40 -0.32 9.53
CA GLN A 121 7.35 -1.31 8.46
C GLN A 121 7.02 -0.70 7.09
N VAL A 122 6.08 0.25 7.03
CA VAL A 122 5.77 1.02 5.81
C VAL A 122 7.02 1.74 5.33
N LEU A 123 7.66 2.53 6.20
CA LEU A 123 8.86 3.30 5.84
C LEU A 123 10.01 2.40 5.37
N HIS A 124 10.30 1.32 6.11
CA HIS A 124 11.37 0.39 5.74
C HIS A 124 11.11 -0.28 4.38
N THR A 125 9.85 -0.58 4.08
CA THR A 125 9.46 -1.17 2.79
C THR A 125 9.61 -0.14 1.66
N LEU A 126 9.19 1.11 1.87
CA LEU A 126 9.39 2.21 0.91
C LEU A 126 10.87 2.52 0.66
N ASP A 127 11.70 2.52 1.71
CA ASP A 127 13.16 2.67 1.60
C ASP A 127 13.79 1.53 0.79
N SER A 128 13.31 0.30 1.00
CA SER A 128 13.75 -0.87 0.23
C SER A 128 13.37 -0.71 -1.25
N LEU A 129 12.15 -0.29 -1.54
CA LEU A 129 11.68 -0.04 -2.91
C LEU A 129 12.48 1.05 -3.62
N LEU A 130 12.78 2.15 -2.92
CA LEU A 130 13.65 3.21 -3.43
C LEU A 130 15.08 2.75 -3.67
N SER A 131 15.60 1.85 -2.83
CA SER A 131 16.96 1.32 -2.98
C SER A 131 17.06 0.41 -4.21
N GLU A 132 16.04 -0.40 -4.47
CA GLU A 132 16.06 -1.41 -5.54
C GLU A 132 15.57 -0.86 -6.90
N SER A 133 14.65 0.11 -6.92
CA SER A 133 14.08 0.64 -8.17
C SER A 133 14.13 2.16 -8.27
N ASN A 134 14.45 2.63 -9.48
CA ASN A 134 14.32 4.04 -9.89
C ASN A 134 13.01 4.31 -10.65
N SER A 135 12.27 3.29 -11.07
CA SER A 135 11.08 3.47 -11.92
C SER A 135 9.81 3.64 -11.09
N ILE A 136 9.71 2.98 -9.93
CA ILE A 136 8.48 2.98 -9.12
C ILE A 136 8.25 4.33 -8.44
N VAL A 137 9.27 4.91 -7.82
CA VAL A 137 9.20 6.19 -7.13
C VAL A 137 10.18 7.17 -7.76
N THR A 138 9.64 8.29 -8.26
CA THR A 138 10.41 9.32 -8.95
C THR A 138 9.98 10.70 -8.49
N LYS A 139 10.72 11.75 -8.86
CA LYS A 139 10.29 13.13 -8.56
C LYS A 139 8.96 13.51 -9.25
N SER A 140 8.63 12.87 -10.38
CA SER A 140 7.37 13.06 -11.10
C SER A 140 6.24 12.16 -10.62
N ARG A 141 6.57 11.14 -9.80
CA ARG A 141 5.70 10.14 -9.19
C ARG A 141 5.99 10.05 -7.68
N PRO A 142 5.54 11.06 -6.91
CA PRO A 142 5.80 11.11 -5.47
C PRO A 142 4.99 10.07 -4.71
N VAL A 143 5.40 9.85 -3.46
CA VAL A 143 4.68 9.03 -2.49
C VAL A 143 3.93 9.96 -1.54
N CYS A 144 2.66 9.67 -1.27
CA CYS A 144 1.86 10.33 -0.26
C CYS A 144 1.50 9.31 0.82
N LEU A 145 1.80 9.61 2.07
CA LEU A 145 1.32 8.83 3.21
C LEU A 145 -0.07 9.35 3.57
N TRP A 146 -1.05 8.45 3.70
CA TRP A 146 -2.43 8.79 3.99
C TRP A 146 -2.95 7.99 5.17
N ASP A 147 -3.37 8.70 6.20
CA ASP A 147 -4.00 8.12 7.38
C ASP A 147 -5.48 7.88 7.09
N ASP A 148 -5.92 6.62 7.17
CA ASP A 148 -7.30 6.19 6.93
C ASP A 148 -8.24 6.74 8.01
N GLN A 149 -7.69 7.04 9.18
CA GLN A 149 -8.38 7.70 10.24
C GLN A 149 -7.81 9.09 10.31
N HIS A 150 -8.47 10.02 9.61
CA HIS A 150 -8.37 11.42 9.97
C HIS A 150 -8.77 11.53 11.43
N VAL A 151 -7.77 11.42 12.31
CA VAL A 151 -7.95 11.42 13.74
C VAL A 151 -8.81 12.63 13.98
N GLN A 152 -10.03 12.38 14.45
CA GLN A 152 -10.88 13.45 14.97
C GLN A 152 -10.01 14.09 16.02
N ILE A 153 -9.36 15.20 15.66
CA ILE A 153 -8.40 15.87 16.53
C ILE A 153 -9.22 16.11 17.80
N PRO A 154 -8.87 15.46 18.92
CA PRO A 154 -9.67 15.57 20.12
C PRO A 154 -9.84 17.07 20.40
N ALA A 155 -11.06 17.49 20.72
CA ALA A 155 -11.30 18.89 21.03
C ALA A 155 -10.26 19.32 22.06
N LEU A 156 -9.42 20.30 21.69
CA LEU A 156 -8.36 20.80 22.56
C LEU A 156 -9.00 21.26 23.88
N ASP A 157 -8.29 21.06 24.98
CA ASP A 157 -8.76 21.57 26.27
C ASP A 157 -8.87 23.11 26.25
N SER A 158 -9.43 23.70 27.31
CA SER A 158 -9.57 25.16 27.42
C SER A 158 -8.25 25.93 27.36
N PHE A 159 -7.11 25.25 27.42
CA PHE A 159 -5.76 25.80 27.33
C PHE A 159 -5.09 25.51 25.98
N GLY A 160 -5.81 24.94 25.01
CA GLY A 160 -5.28 24.58 23.70
C GLY A 160 -4.37 23.35 23.72
N ARG A 161 -4.41 22.53 24.77
CA ARG A 161 -3.60 21.32 24.91
C ARG A 161 -4.39 20.10 24.49
N ASP A 162 -3.71 19.17 23.84
CA ASP A 162 -4.29 17.87 23.55
C ASP A 162 -4.36 17.03 24.85
N PRO A 163 -5.56 16.58 25.27
CA PRO A 163 -5.72 15.81 26.50
C PRO A 163 -4.95 14.48 26.50
N THR A 164 -4.53 13.97 25.35
CA THR A 164 -3.71 12.75 25.24
C THR A 164 -2.30 12.94 25.81
N PHE A 165 -1.68 14.10 25.61
CA PHE A 165 -0.33 14.40 26.13
C PHE A 165 -0.31 14.72 27.63
N GLY A 166 -1.46 15.06 28.21
CA GLY A 166 -1.61 15.40 29.62
C GLY A 166 -1.87 14.21 30.55
N ARG A 167 -2.20 13.02 30.01
CA ARG A 167 -2.37 11.80 30.82
C ARG A 167 -1.03 11.26 31.26
N CYS A 168 -0.40 11.93 32.22
CA CYS A 168 0.51 11.26 33.13
C CYS A 168 -0.31 10.18 33.85
N THR A 169 -0.16 8.92 33.47
CA THR A 169 -0.74 7.78 34.19
C THR A 169 -0.14 7.77 35.60
N ALA A 170 -0.77 8.52 36.52
CA ALA A 170 -0.31 8.77 37.87
C ALA A 170 -0.43 7.54 38.79
N THR A 171 -0.49 6.34 38.23
CA THR A 171 -0.34 5.09 38.97
C THR A 171 1.14 4.91 39.29
N LYS A 172 1.55 5.40 40.47
CA LYS A 172 2.90 5.33 41.06
C LYS A 172 3.45 3.91 41.30
N ASN A 173 2.86 2.87 40.71
CA ASN A 173 3.37 1.50 40.81
C ASN A 173 4.18 1.18 39.55
N LYS A 174 5.48 1.05 39.76
CA LYS A 174 6.53 0.92 38.75
C LYS A 174 6.30 -0.20 37.72
N THR A 175 6.68 0.14 36.49
CA THR A 175 7.44 -0.69 35.51
C THR A 175 6.80 -1.96 34.99
N LEU A 176 5.72 -1.83 34.22
CA LEU A 176 5.48 -2.78 33.14
C LEU A 176 5.17 -1.98 31.87
N HIS A 177 6.21 -1.76 31.05
CA HIS A 177 6.04 -1.23 29.70
C HIS A 177 5.45 -2.34 28.83
N VAL A 178 4.16 -2.59 28.97
CA VAL A 178 3.43 -3.45 28.04
C VAL A 178 3.05 -2.56 26.87
N ALA A 179 3.71 -2.77 25.74
CA ALA A 179 3.19 -2.31 24.46
C ALA A 179 1.73 -2.73 24.36
N SER A 180 0.81 -1.81 24.04
CA SER A 180 -0.62 -2.16 23.97
C SER A 180 -0.82 -3.36 23.04
N LYS A 181 -1.74 -4.26 23.36
CA LYS A 181 -2.00 -5.45 22.53
C LYS A 181 -2.32 -5.05 21.08
N GLU A 182 -2.92 -3.87 20.91
CA GLU A 182 -3.20 -3.24 19.63
C GLU A 182 -1.96 -2.96 18.76
N GLN A 183 -0.78 -2.76 19.36
CA GLN A 183 0.48 -2.61 18.60
C GLN A 183 0.92 -3.89 17.89
N TYR A 184 0.32 -5.04 18.25
CA TYR A 184 0.65 -6.36 17.70
C TYR A 184 -0.51 -6.99 16.92
N THR A 185 -1.70 -6.41 16.94
CA THR A 185 -2.76 -6.87 16.03
C THR A 185 -2.26 -6.57 14.62
N HIS A 186 -1.98 -7.63 13.88
CA HIS A 186 -1.58 -7.50 12.49
C HIS A 186 -2.75 -6.85 11.74
N HIS A 187 -2.50 -5.67 11.16
CA HIS A 187 -3.45 -5.08 10.23
C HIS A 187 -3.59 -6.05 9.06
N ASP A 188 -4.81 -6.54 8.84
CA ASP A 188 -5.12 -7.43 7.72
C ASP A 188 -4.89 -6.68 6.42
N CYS A 189 -3.73 -6.93 5.81
CA CYS A 189 -3.35 -6.26 4.59
C CYS A 189 -4.19 -6.78 3.43
N SER A 190 -4.92 -5.88 2.80
CA SER A 190 -5.87 -6.23 1.74
C SER A 190 -5.95 -5.12 0.70
N SER A 191 -6.10 -5.52 -0.56
CA SER A 191 -6.39 -4.61 -1.66
C SER A 191 -7.69 -3.84 -1.46
N ALA A 192 -8.62 -4.36 -0.66
CA ALA A 192 -9.83 -3.64 -0.26
C ALA A 192 -9.50 -2.42 0.63
N VAL A 193 -8.52 -2.56 1.54
CA VAL A 193 -8.05 -1.43 2.37
C VAL A 193 -7.39 -0.37 1.49
N ALA A 194 -6.55 -0.78 0.54
CA ALA A 194 -5.96 0.16 -0.43
C ALA A 194 -7.04 0.91 -1.23
N ALA A 195 -8.12 0.24 -1.65
CA ALA A 195 -9.24 0.90 -2.32
C ALA A 195 -9.99 1.88 -1.40
N LYS A 196 -10.19 1.52 -0.13
CA LYS A 196 -10.80 2.41 0.88
C LYS A 196 -9.96 3.66 1.11
N VAL A 197 -8.65 3.51 1.28
CA VAL A 197 -7.69 4.64 1.42
C VAL A 197 -7.84 5.63 0.27
N TRP A 198 -8.01 5.14 -0.96
CA TRP A 198 -8.27 6.00 -2.10
C TRP A 198 -9.64 6.70 -2.04
N GLN A 199 -10.69 6.02 -1.61
CA GLN A 199 -12.02 6.62 -1.44
C GLN A 199 -11.99 7.74 -0.39
N ASP A 200 -11.34 7.51 0.74
CA ASP A 200 -11.18 8.51 1.81
C ASP A 200 -10.38 9.73 1.31
N PHE A 201 -9.30 9.48 0.56
CA PHE A 201 -8.54 10.54 -0.12
C PHE A 201 -9.40 11.35 -1.10
N CYS A 202 -10.27 10.68 -1.86
CA CYS A 202 -11.18 11.36 -2.76
C CYS A 202 -12.17 12.24 -2.02
N GLN A 203 -12.75 11.73 -0.93
CA GLN A 203 -13.71 12.47 -0.12
C GLN A 203 -13.08 13.76 0.42
N ALA A 204 -11.84 13.71 0.92
CA ALA A 204 -11.15 14.87 1.47
C ALA A 204 -10.76 15.94 0.43
N HIS A 205 -10.49 15.55 -0.82
CA HIS A 205 -9.93 16.46 -1.83
C HIS A 205 -10.90 16.84 -2.95
N TRP A 206 -11.78 15.93 -3.35
CA TRP A 206 -12.84 16.15 -4.32
C TRP A 206 -14.17 15.90 -3.64
N HIS A 207 -14.44 16.63 -2.55
CA HIS A 207 -15.81 16.76 -2.05
C HIS A 207 -16.69 17.03 -3.26
N ALA A 208 -17.60 16.10 -3.54
CA ALA A 208 -18.64 16.38 -4.49
C ALA A 208 -19.28 17.66 -3.97
N LYS A 209 -19.12 18.76 -4.71
CA LYS A 209 -20.08 19.86 -4.62
C LYS A 209 -21.39 19.33 -5.19
N GLU A 210 -21.92 18.27 -4.61
CA GLU A 210 -23.33 18.00 -4.55
C GLU A 210 -23.87 19.18 -3.74
N GLY A 211 -24.13 20.27 -4.47
CA GLY A 211 -24.88 21.37 -3.92
C GLY A 211 -26.14 20.77 -3.31
N ALA A 212 -26.43 21.15 -2.06
CA ALA A 212 -27.71 21.63 -1.53
C ALA A 212 -29.01 21.53 -2.39
N HIS A 213 -29.15 20.55 -3.27
CA HIS A 213 -30.24 20.34 -4.22
C HIS A 213 -30.47 18.84 -4.41
N GLY A 214 -31.41 18.31 -3.64
CA GLY A 214 -32.20 17.14 -4.03
C GLY A 214 -31.59 15.79 -3.70
N SER A 215 -31.89 15.28 -2.50
CA SER A 215 -31.76 13.86 -2.17
C SER A 215 -32.39 12.97 -3.26
N ASN A 216 -31.61 12.09 -3.85
CA ASN A 216 -32.09 10.82 -4.40
C ASN A 216 -30.98 9.78 -4.22
N ASN A 217 -31.05 9.07 -3.09
CA ASN A 217 -30.16 7.95 -2.76
C ASN A 217 -30.41 6.79 -3.74
N ASN A 218 -29.52 6.60 -4.70
CA ASN A 218 -29.30 5.29 -5.32
C ASN A 218 -28.01 4.72 -4.73
N LEU A 219 -28.19 3.94 -3.68
CA LEU A 219 -27.17 3.10 -3.06
C LEU A 219 -26.66 2.12 -4.13
N ILE A 220 -25.42 2.31 -4.59
CA ILE A 220 -24.76 1.35 -5.48
C ILE A 220 -24.42 0.13 -4.63
N GLU A 221 -25.21 -0.93 -4.84
CA GLU A 221 -24.99 -2.25 -4.26
C GLU A 221 -23.65 -2.82 -4.77
N PRO A 222 -22.76 -3.32 -3.88
CA PRO A 222 -21.51 -3.94 -4.30
C PRO A 222 -21.82 -5.16 -5.17
N GLN A 223 -21.36 -5.12 -6.43
CA GLN A 223 -21.50 -6.26 -7.32
C GLN A 223 -20.75 -7.47 -6.71
N PRO A 224 -21.37 -8.66 -6.69
CA PRO A 224 -20.73 -9.86 -6.20
C PRO A 224 -19.45 -10.12 -7.01
N ILE A 225 -18.38 -10.43 -6.30
CA ILE A 225 -17.11 -10.87 -6.88
C ILE A 225 -17.42 -12.14 -7.67
N GLU A 226 -17.36 -12.07 -9.00
CA GLU A 226 -17.42 -13.26 -9.84
C GLU A 226 -16.21 -14.13 -9.48
N ASP A 227 -16.47 -15.24 -8.80
CA ASP A 227 -15.52 -16.32 -8.61
C ASP A 227 -15.08 -16.77 -10.01
N CYS A 228 -13.83 -16.45 -10.36
CA CYS A 228 -13.13 -17.07 -11.47
C CYS A 228 -12.96 -18.55 -11.13
N THR A 229 -13.95 -19.38 -11.43
CA THR A 229 -13.80 -20.83 -11.46
C THR A 229 -12.71 -21.16 -12.48
N ALA A 230 -11.54 -21.52 -11.99
CA ALA A 230 -10.48 -22.10 -12.79
C ALA A 230 -10.98 -23.46 -13.32
N ASP A 231 -11.17 -23.55 -14.63
CA ASP A 231 -11.17 -24.82 -15.36
C ASP A 231 -9.75 -25.40 -15.28
N GLU A 232 -9.43 -26.07 -14.17
CA GLU A 232 -8.32 -27.01 -14.10
C GLU A 232 -8.79 -28.37 -14.63
N THR A 233 -8.83 -28.53 -15.95
CA THR A 233 -8.77 -29.86 -16.56
C THR A 233 -7.38 -30.43 -16.33
N TYR A 234 -7.24 -31.24 -15.27
CA TYR A 234 -6.10 -32.10 -15.04
C TYR A 234 -6.09 -33.20 -16.11
N ILE A 235 -5.19 -33.09 -17.08
CA ILE A 235 -4.84 -34.21 -17.97
C ILE A 235 -3.89 -35.09 -17.16
N ILE A 236 -4.42 -36.21 -16.64
CA ILE A 236 -3.62 -37.29 -16.07
C ILE A 236 -2.95 -38.00 -17.25
N GLN A 237 -1.67 -37.72 -17.50
CA GLN A 237 -0.83 -38.63 -18.28
C GLN A 237 -0.50 -39.81 -17.37
N GLN A 238 -1.09 -40.97 -17.67
CA GLN A 238 -0.64 -42.25 -17.13
C GLN A 238 0.65 -42.62 -17.86
N ASP A 239 1.76 -42.60 -17.14
CA ASP A 239 3.01 -43.22 -17.59
C ASP A 239 2.83 -44.74 -17.46
N ASP A 240 2.52 -45.38 -18.59
CA ASP A 240 2.62 -46.83 -18.75
C ASP A 240 4.11 -47.20 -18.90
N ASP A 241 4.84 -47.29 -17.79
CA ASP A 241 6.12 -47.99 -17.73
C ASP A 241 5.85 -49.50 -17.62
N GLU A 242 5.44 -50.11 -18.74
CA GLU A 242 5.50 -51.55 -18.93
C GLU A 242 6.95 -52.00 -19.15
N ASP A 243 7.45 -52.75 -18.16
CA ASP A 243 8.26 -53.95 -18.30
C ASP A 243 9.01 -54.13 -19.63
N ARG A 244 10.30 -53.76 -19.62
CA ARG A 244 11.29 -54.35 -20.53
C ARG A 244 12.44 -54.98 -19.73
N GLU A 245 12.09 -56.12 -19.16
CA GLU A 245 12.73 -57.41 -19.41
C GLU A 245 14.26 -57.39 -19.65
N LEU A 246 14.97 -57.88 -18.62
CA LEU A 246 16.00 -58.92 -18.73
C LEU A 246 16.36 -59.35 -20.17
N MET A 247 17.61 -59.13 -20.61
CA MET A 247 18.45 -60.15 -21.25
C MET A 247 19.83 -59.58 -21.66
N ALA A 248 20.80 -60.48 -21.70
CA ALA A 248 22.22 -60.37 -22.07
C ALA A 248 23.13 -59.81 -20.95
N MET A 249 23.91 -60.65 -20.25
CA MET A 249 25.12 -61.37 -20.73
C MET A 249 26.14 -60.43 -21.37
#